data_AF-A0A1A6FKG4-F1
#
_entry.id   AF-A0A1A6FKG4-F1
#
_cell.length_a   1.000
_cell.length_b   1.000
_cell.length_c   1.000
_cell.angle_alpha   90.00
_cell.angle_beta   90.00
_cell.angle_gamma   90.00
#
_symmetry.space_group_name_H-M   'P 1'
#
loop_
_entity.id
_entity.type
_entity.pdbx_description
1 polymer ?
#
loop_
_entity_poly.entity_id
_entity_poly.type
_entity_poly.pdbx_seq_one_letter_code
_entity_poly.pdbx_strand_id
1 'polypeptide(L)'
;MRRSTLLLAIALAAFGASARADEFTRADVDRYLKEFETVAAEGRKLWTNGSVGTNGVACAQCHPNAANTHPETYPKFQKQLGKVAQLFEMVNWCIRNPLQGQNLAADDPRMTALVSYITFERRGMKLTPGVH
;
A
#
# COMPACT_ATOMS: atom_id res chain seq x y z
N MET A 1 -16.29 45.96 -32.67
CA MET A 1 -16.88 44.60 -32.57
C MET A 1 -15.90 43.47 -32.92
N ARG A 2 -15.08 43.56 -33.98
CA ARG A 2 -14.13 42.51 -34.39
C ARG A 2 -12.90 42.30 -33.47
N ARG A 3 -12.48 43.34 -32.72
CA ARG A 3 -11.33 43.28 -31.80
C ARG A 3 -11.65 42.58 -30.45
N SER A 4 -12.88 42.72 -29.97
CA SER A 4 -13.34 42.09 -28.72
C SER A 4 -13.55 40.57 -28.86
N THR A 5 -13.89 40.10 -30.06
CA THR A 5 -14.01 38.66 -30.37
C THR A 5 -12.65 37.96 -30.42
N LEU A 6 -11.60 38.66 -30.88
CA LEU A 6 -10.22 38.15 -30.92
C LEU A 6 -9.63 37.98 -29.51
N LEU A 7 -9.91 38.91 -28.59
CA LEU A 7 -9.43 38.83 -27.20
C LEU A 7 -10.09 37.68 -26.41
N LEU A 8 -11.36 37.39 -26.69
CA LEU A 8 -12.08 36.29 -26.06
C LEU A 8 -11.57 34.90 -26.51
N ALA A 9 -11.17 34.77 -27.78
CA ALA A 9 -10.61 33.53 -28.32
C ALA A 9 -9.22 33.20 -27.74
N ILE A 10 -8.39 34.21 -27.49
CA ILE A 10 -7.06 34.04 -26.88
C ILE A 10 -7.19 33.67 -25.39
N ALA A 11 -8.15 34.26 -24.68
CA ALA A 11 -8.42 33.92 -23.27
C ALA A 11 -8.91 32.47 -23.08
N LEU A 12 -9.67 31.91 -24.05
CA LEU A 12 -10.08 30.50 -24.02
C LEU A 12 -8.91 29.53 -24.26
N ALA A 13 -7.94 29.89 -25.11
CA ALA A 13 -6.78 29.04 -25.38
C ALA A 13 -5.82 28.94 -24.17
N ALA A 14 -5.72 30.00 -23.36
CA ALA A 14 -4.88 30.02 -22.16
C ALA A 14 -5.46 29.19 -20.98
N PHE A 15 -6.76 28.93 -20.97
CA PHE A 15 -7.42 28.07 -19.97
C PHE A 15 -7.31 26.57 -20.27
N GLY A 16 -6.78 26.20 -21.45
CA GLY A 16 -6.65 24.82 -21.94
C GLY A 16 -5.30 24.15 -21.64
N ALA A 17 -4.42 24.78 -20.85
CA ALA A 17 -3.28 24.09 -20.26
C ALA A 17 -3.76 23.15 -19.15
N SER A 18 -4.62 22.20 -19.51
CA SER A 18 -4.97 21.05 -18.70
C SER A 18 -3.66 20.39 -18.30
N ALA A 19 -3.45 20.18 -17.01
CA ALA A 19 -2.33 19.38 -16.50
C ALA A 19 -2.29 18.08 -17.31
N ARG A 20 -1.28 17.93 -18.19
CA ARG A 20 -1.11 16.70 -18.94
C ARG A 20 -0.55 15.69 -17.97
N ALA A 21 -1.28 14.59 -17.78
CA ALA A 21 -0.74 13.44 -17.07
C ALA A 21 0.48 12.92 -17.84
N ASP A 22 1.49 12.46 -17.12
CA ASP A 22 2.63 11.78 -17.74
C ASP A 22 2.12 10.52 -18.46
N GLU A 23 2.60 10.31 -19.69
CA GLU A 23 2.39 9.05 -20.39
C GLU A 23 3.44 8.03 -19.93
N PHE A 24 3.01 6.86 -19.49
CA PHE A 24 3.91 5.76 -19.10
C PHE A 24 4.06 4.77 -20.25
N THR A 25 5.31 4.45 -20.61
CA THR A 25 5.59 3.38 -21.56
C THR A 25 5.39 2.01 -20.91
N ARG A 26 5.28 0.95 -21.71
CA ARG A 26 5.28 -0.43 -21.18
C ARG A 26 6.53 -0.72 -20.35
N ALA A 27 7.69 -0.23 -20.81
CA ALA A 27 8.95 -0.39 -20.10
C ALA A 27 8.94 0.29 -18.72
N ASP A 28 8.26 1.44 -18.59
CA ASP A 28 8.10 2.10 -17.29
C ASP A 28 7.26 1.25 -16.34
N VAL A 29 6.11 0.77 -16.80
CA VAL A 29 5.20 -0.06 -16.00
C VAL A 29 5.87 -1.37 -15.58
N ASP A 30 6.58 -2.04 -16.48
CA ASP A 30 7.32 -3.27 -16.19
C ASP A 30 8.43 -3.03 -15.15
N ARG A 31 9.14 -1.91 -15.25
CA ARG A 31 10.13 -1.51 -14.24
C ARG A 31 9.47 -1.31 -12.87
N TYR A 32 8.38 -0.56 -12.79
CA TYR A 32 7.71 -0.29 -11.51
C TYR A 32 7.15 -1.55 -10.87
N LEU A 33 6.61 -2.48 -11.66
CA LEU A 33 6.19 -3.77 -11.17
C LEU A 33 7.38 -4.56 -10.60
N LYS A 34 8.52 -4.57 -11.29
CA LYS A 34 9.74 -5.25 -10.80
C LYS A 34 10.27 -4.64 -9.49
N GLU A 35 10.22 -3.31 -9.35
CA GLU A 35 10.57 -2.63 -8.10
C GLU A 35 9.63 -3.07 -6.96
N PHE A 36 8.31 -3.10 -7.22
CA PHE A 36 7.33 -3.60 -6.25
C PHE A 36 7.58 -5.05 -5.84
N GLU A 37 7.82 -5.94 -6.80
CA GLU A 37 8.11 -7.36 -6.55
C GLU A 37 9.40 -7.54 -5.74
N THR A 38 10.41 -6.70 -5.96
CA THR A 38 11.66 -6.69 -5.18
C THR A 38 11.37 -6.37 -3.72
N VAL A 39 10.59 -5.32 -3.45
CA VAL A 39 10.20 -4.94 -2.08
C VAL A 39 9.29 -6.00 -1.44
N ALA A 40 8.39 -6.61 -2.19
CA ALA A 40 7.57 -7.72 -1.71
C ALA A 40 8.41 -8.96 -1.35
N ALA A 41 9.48 -9.24 -2.08
CA ALA A 41 10.42 -10.31 -1.76
C ALA A 41 11.16 -10.06 -0.44
N GLU A 42 11.57 -8.81 -0.16
CA GLU A 42 12.10 -8.45 1.16
C GLU A 42 11.05 -8.61 2.27
N GLY A 43 9.80 -8.25 1.98
CA GLY A 43 8.69 -8.48 2.89
C GLY A 43 8.49 -9.96 3.22
N ARG A 44 8.64 -10.85 2.24
CA ARG A 44 8.58 -12.31 2.46
C ARG A 44 9.66 -12.79 3.43
N LYS A 45 10.89 -12.25 3.33
CA LYS A 45 11.98 -12.61 4.26
C LYS A 45 11.64 -12.20 5.69
N LEU A 46 11.16 -10.96 5.88
CA LEU A 46 10.71 -10.49 7.20
C LEU A 46 9.53 -11.30 7.73
N TRP A 47 8.62 -11.71 6.85
CA TRP A 47 7.42 -12.48 7.20
C TRP A 47 7.74 -13.86 7.80
N THR A 48 8.85 -14.47 7.40
CA THR A 48 9.20 -15.86 7.74
C THR A 48 10.32 -15.99 8.78
N ASN A 49 11.10 -14.93 9.03
CA ASN A 49 12.33 -15.04 9.81
C ASN A 49 12.22 -14.69 11.31
N GLY A 50 11.08 -14.16 11.77
CA GLY A 50 10.84 -13.81 13.18
C GLY A 50 11.59 -12.56 13.70
N SER A 51 12.36 -11.87 12.85
CA SER A 51 13.22 -10.74 13.24
C SER A 51 12.49 -9.44 13.59
N VAL A 52 11.20 -9.34 13.24
CA VAL A 52 10.35 -8.18 13.56
C VAL A 52 9.82 -8.22 15.00
N GLY A 53 9.85 -9.39 15.64
CA GLY A 53 9.49 -9.59 17.04
C GLY A 53 10.71 -9.71 17.95
N THR A 54 10.46 -9.99 19.23
CA THR A 54 11.52 -10.28 20.23
C THR A 54 11.49 -11.72 20.72
N ASN A 55 10.44 -12.48 20.42
CA ASN A 55 10.22 -13.84 20.91
C ASN A 55 10.47 -14.94 19.85
N GLY A 56 11.01 -14.58 18.68
CA GLY A 56 11.33 -15.51 17.59
C GLY A 56 10.12 -16.05 16.81
N VAL A 57 8.90 -15.66 17.17
CA VAL A 57 7.69 -16.01 16.41
C VAL A 57 7.67 -15.21 15.10
N ALA A 58 7.36 -15.88 13.99
CA ALA A 58 7.26 -15.28 12.67
C ALA A 58 5.79 -15.16 12.24
N CYS A 59 5.49 -14.14 11.44
CA CYS A 59 4.14 -13.91 10.89
C CYS A 59 3.58 -15.16 10.18
N ALA A 60 4.44 -15.85 9.44
CA ALA A 60 4.13 -17.05 8.67
C ALA A 60 3.56 -18.21 9.51
N GLN A 61 3.85 -18.27 10.81
CA GLN A 61 3.36 -19.34 11.68
C GLN A 61 1.85 -19.26 11.92
N CYS A 62 1.26 -18.06 11.88
CA CYS A 62 -0.19 -17.86 11.96
C CYS A 62 -0.82 -17.53 10.60
N HIS A 63 -0.07 -16.88 9.71
CA HIS A 63 -0.53 -16.41 8.41
C HIS A 63 0.39 -16.95 7.29
N PRO A 64 0.33 -18.25 6.97
CA PRO A 64 1.13 -18.83 5.89
C PRO A 64 0.78 -18.15 4.55
N ASN A 65 1.80 -17.74 3.79
CA ASN A 65 1.66 -16.97 2.55
C ASN A 65 0.69 -15.76 2.69
N ALA A 66 0.79 -15.03 3.80
CA ALA A 66 -0.10 -13.91 4.15
C ALA A 66 -1.61 -14.24 4.12
N ALA A 67 -1.99 -15.51 4.30
CA ALA A 67 -3.38 -15.93 4.35
C ALA A 67 -4.17 -15.20 5.45
N ASN A 68 -5.46 -14.98 5.23
CA ASN A 68 -6.39 -14.37 6.19
C ASN A 68 -5.99 -12.95 6.67
N THR A 69 -5.17 -12.22 5.91
CA THR A 69 -4.80 -10.82 6.21
C THR A 69 -5.79 -9.81 5.60
N HIS A 70 -6.41 -10.16 4.47
CA HIS A 70 -7.44 -9.41 3.77
C HIS A 70 -7.13 -7.91 3.53
N PRO A 71 -5.98 -7.56 2.91
CA PRO A 71 -5.63 -6.17 2.63
C PRO A 71 -6.70 -5.42 1.81
N GLU A 72 -7.43 -6.13 0.94
CA GLU A 72 -8.50 -5.61 0.08
C GLU A 72 -9.68 -4.98 0.82
N THR A 73 -9.76 -5.23 2.13
CA THR A 73 -10.84 -4.74 3.00
C THR A 73 -10.46 -3.49 3.79
N TYR A 74 -9.19 -3.09 3.79
CA TYR A 74 -8.72 -1.89 4.48
C TYR A 74 -8.90 -0.63 3.61
N PRO A 75 -9.15 0.56 4.21
CA PRO A 75 -9.33 0.82 5.64
C PRO A 75 -10.63 0.21 6.19
N LYS A 76 -10.61 -0.29 7.43
CA LYS A 76 -11.81 -0.84 8.09
C LYS A 76 -11.80 -0.66 9.59
N PHE A 77 -12.98 -0.72 10.21
CA PHE A 77 -13.08 -0.77 11.67
C PHE A 77 -12.42 -2.06 12.18
N GLN A 78 -11.39 -1.91 13.00
CA GLN A 78 -10.72 -3.02 13.64
C GLN A 78 -11.01 -3.05 15.13
N LYS A 79 -11.67 -4.11 15.58
CA LYS A 79 -12.12 -4.26 16.97
C LYS A 79 -10.95 -4.19 17.95
N GLN A 80 -9.82 -4.80 17.60
CA GLN A 80 -8.59 -4.82 18.39
C GLN A 80 -7.96 -3.43 18.57
N LEU A 81 -8.28 -2.49 17.67
CA LEU A 81 -7.77 -1.12 17.67
C LEU A 81 -8.84 -0.10 18.09
N GLY A 82 -10.11 -0.49 18.14
CA GLY A 82 -11.24 0.37 18.53
C GLY A 82 -11.53 1.52 17.55
N LYS A 83 -11.02 1.46 16.32
CA LYS A 83 -11.18 2.52 15.31
C LYS A 83 -11.12 1.97 13.89
N VAL A 84 -11.48 2.81 12.92
CA VAL A 84 -11.12 2.58 11.51
C VAL A 84 -9.60 2.69 11.40
N ALA A 85 -8.98 1.62 10.92
CA ALA A 85 -7.54 1.47 10.87
C ALA A 85 -7.06 1.22 9.44
N GLN A 86 -5.84 1.62 9.18
CA GLN A 86 -5.06 1.21 8.01
C GLN A 86 -4.47 -0.19 8.23
N LEU A 87 -4.07 -0.85 7.14
CA LEU A 87 -3.47 -2.19 7.23
C LEU A 87 -2.21 -2.22 8.10
N PHE A 88 -1.31 -1.23 7.95
CA PHE A 88 -0.06 -1.17 8.71
C PHE A 88 -0.29 -1.08 10.23
N GLU A 89 -1.40 -0.50 10.67
CA GLU A 89 -1.73 -0.41 12.09
C GLU A 89 -2.09 -1.78 12.66
N MET A 90 -2.77 -2.62 11.87
CA MET A 90 -3.00 -4.01 12.25
C MET A 90 -1.70 -4.82 12.22
N VAL A 91 -0.80 -4.57 11.25
CA VAL A 91 0.54 -5.17 11.24
C VAL A 91 1.29 -4.83 12.54
N ASN A 92 1.28 -3.56 12.96
CA ASN A 92 1.88 -3.14 14.23
C ASN A 92 1.20 -3.75 15.45
N TRP A 93 -0.13 -3.95 15.41
CA TRP A 93 -0.83 -4.68 16.46
C TRP A 93 -0.32 -6.13 16.56
N CYS A 94 -0.12 -6.82 15.43
CA CYS A 94 0.45 -8.17 15.41
C CYS A 94 1.90 -8.20 15.89
N ILE A 95 2.73 -7.22 15.49
CA ILE A 95 4.12 -7.10 15.96
C ILE A 95 4.16 -6.92 17.47
N ARG A 96 3.39 -5.98 18.02
CA ARG A 96 3.42 -5.65 19.44
C ARG A 96 2.87 -6.77 20.33
N ASN A 97 1.74 -7.37 19.96
CA ASN A 97 1.00 -8.26 20.85
C ASN A 97 1.50 -9.72 20.73
N PRO A 98 1.28 -10.44 19.61
CA PRO A 98 1.85 -11.77 19.40
C PRO A 98 3.38 -11.82 19.39
N LEU A 99 4.05 -10.92 18.66
CA LEU A 99 5.51 -11.04 18.44
C LEU A 99 6.35 -10.30 19.49
N GLN A 100 5.71 -9.57 20.40
CA GLN A 100 6.35 -8.80 21.48
C GLN A 100 7.41 -7.79 20.96
N GLY A 101 7.26 -7.33 19.72
CA GLY A 101 8.13 -6.35 19.07
C GLY A 101 7.72 -4.90 19.36
N GLN A 102 8.51 -3.98 18.82
CA GLN A 102 8.17 -2.55 18.81
C GLN A 102 7.44 -2.18 17.52
N ASN A 103 6.53 -1.21 17.60
CA ASN A 103 5.86 -0.69 16.41
C ASN A 103 6.89 -0.14 15.41
N LEU A 104 6.69 -0.43 14.14
CA LEU A 104 7.39 0.23 13.03
C LEU A 104 6.68 1.56 12.71
N ALA A 105 7.43 2.55 12.26
CA ALA A 105 6.85 3.76 11.69
C ALA A 105 6.09 3.42 10.39
N ALA A 106 5.12 4.25 10.02
CA ALA A 106 4.32 4.02 8.81
C ALA A 106 5.17 4.06 7.52
N ASP A 107 6.25 4.85 7.54
CA ASP A 107 7.24 5.04 6.48
C ASP A 107 8.53 4.22 6.69
N ASP A 108 8.57 3.34 7.71
CA ASP A 108 9.69 2.40 7.88
C ASP A 108 9.76 1.47 6.65
N PRO A 109 10.92 1.34 5.99
CA PRO A 109 11.07 0.46 4.83
C PRO A 109 10.62 -0.99 5.09
N ARG A 110 10.77 -1.49 6.32
CA ARG A 110 10.29 -2.82 6.72
C ARG A 110 8.77 -2.90 6.73
N MET A 111 8.08 -1.83 7.15
CA MET A 111 6.62 -1.78 7.11
C MET A 111 6.13 -1.76 5.65
N THR A 112 6.77 -0.96 4.79
CA THR A 112 6.49 -0.97 3.35
C THR A 112 6.70 -2.35 2.74
N ALA A 113 7.79 -3.05 3.09
CA ALA A 113 8.07 -4.40 2.63
C ALA A 113 6.98 -5.40 3.07
N LEU A 114 6.60 -5.39 4.36
CA LEU A 114 5.55 -6.28 4.90
C LEU A 114 4.19 -6.04 4.21
N VAL A 115 3.77 -4.78 4.06
CA VAL A 115 2.51 -4.44 3.38
C VAL A 115 2.55 -4.79 1.88
N SER A 116 3.70 -4.62 1.23
CA SER A 116 3.89 -5.01 -0.17
C SER A 116 3.78 -6.52 -0.33
N TYR A 117 4.38 -7.30 0.58
CA TYR A 117 4.25 -8.76 0.58
C TYR A 117 2.81 -9.23 0.79
N ILE A 118 2.11 -8.67 1.79
CA ILE A 118 0.69 -8.97 2.03
C ILE A 118 -0.13 -8.69 0.76
N THR A 119 0.05 -7.51 0.16
CA THR A 119 -0.67 -7.11 -1.06
C THR A 119 -0.31 -8.00 -2.25
N PHE A 120 0.95 -8.38 -2.40
CA PHE A 120 1.41 -9.28 -3.46
C PHE A 120 0.72 -10.64 -3.37
N GLU A 121 0.72 -11.29 -2.20
CA GLU A 121 0.08 -12.61 -2.01
C GLU A 121 -1.46 -12.55 -2.15
N ARG A 122 -2.06 -11.37 -1.92
CA ARG A 122 -3.52 -11.16 -1.96
C ARG A 122 -3.99 -10.39 -3.20
N ARG A 123 -3.15 -10.28 -4.23
CA ARG A 123 -3.47 -9.62 -5.50
C ARG A 123 -4.65 -10.30 -6.22
N GLY A 124 -5.37 -9.53 -7.03
CA GLY A 124 -6.53 -10.02 -7.80
C GLY A 124 -7.84 -10.07 -7.02
N MET A 125 -7.81 -9.81 -5.71
CA MET A 125 -9.02 -9.65 -4.91
C MET A 125 -9.73 -8.34 -5.23
N LYS A 126 -11.06 -8.36 -5.23
CA LYS A 126 -11.88 -7.15 -5.39
C LYS A 126 -11.72 -6.27 -4.15
N LEU A 127 -11.39 -4.99 -4.34
CA LEU A 127 -11.38 -4.01 -3.25
C LEU A 127 -12.79 -3.86 -2.67
N THR A 128 -12.91 -4.08 -1.37
CA THR A 128 -14.16 -3.91 -0.61
C THR A 128 -13.85 -3.26 0.75
N PRO A 129 -13.41 -1.99 0.79
CA PRO A 129 -13.06 -1.33 2.05
C PRO A 129 -14.21 -1.31 3.07
N GLY A 130 -13.88 -1.43 4.35
CA GLY A 130 -14.84 -1.31 5.46
C GLY A 130 -15.53 -2.62 5.90
N VAL A 131 -15.29 -3.74 5.21
CA VAL A 131 -15.89 -5.06 5.53
C VAL A 131 -14.94 -5.94 6.34
N HIS A 132 -15.47 -6.93 7.06
CA HIS A 132 -14.67 -7.93 7.78
C HIS A 132 -14.75 -9.29 7.09
#